data_AF-A0A9J7DCY2-F1
#
_entry.id   AF-A0A9J7DCY2-F1
#
_cell.length_a   1.000
_cell.length_b   1.000
_cell.length_c   1.000
_cell.angle_alpha   90.00
_cell.angle_beta   90.00
_cell.angle_gamma   90.00
#
_symmetry.space_group_name_H-M   'P 1'
#
loop_
_entity.id
_entity.type
_entity.pdbx_description
1 polymer ?
#
loop_
_entity_poly.entity_id
_entity_poly.type
_entity_poly.pdbx_seq_one_letter_code
_entity_poly.pdbx_strand_id
1 'polypeptide(L)'
;MKVLVVVALLVACAQAGSISDIAQKLIPSFATGYIIKGQDAVEHSAPYIVSLSRTTKHSHICGGTIISKEWILTAAHCISDPVGMGVIAGLHVRSDVNEKTQSREVDFGKVHENYSGGVGPYDIAILHVSVPFEFNSWVQPAALPAVEEIHSGETHLYGWGQPKSYVLTAAKTLQTVETQIVEYETCKEVLPENAPLHETNVCSDSLQQSISACNGDSGGPLVVEHEGAPSELIGIVSWGYIPCGLANMPSIYTRVSAYIDWVAKIQSAYYVLKRNQNLCQFCFIIEMKVVIVLACLVLATASAGTLESVSRPGFPEGRIINGKQAKKGEAPFIVSLKYMGEHFCAGSIINPHWVLTAAHCLIYHYIQAIAGLHARDDESNIQLRYVFGEHYMFPHELYEGNVGPYDIGLIYISEPFDLNVVARANPAPVSLINLPSGKYEQIGRGKLYGWGRDNSGTLSNVLQTLDVDIIGYSECKAALPSSSKIAQGNICTYTEGLTDGACNGDSGGPLIIDTKEGRELVGIVSWGYTPCDWTWYPSVYTQVSSYLSWIDGIIKNNFT
;
A
#
# COMPACT_ATOMS: atom_id res chain seq x y z
N MET A 1 60.70 32.39 43.68
CA MET A 1 61.64 31.63 44.51
C MET A 1 60.94 30.36 44.96
N LYS A 2 61.50 29.20 44.60
CA LYS A 2 61.24 27.83 45.11
C LYS A 2 59.97 27.06 44.64
N VAL A 3 60.30 26.07 43.81
CA VAL A 3 59.62 24.82 43.46
C VAL A 3 59.13 24.04 44.68
N LEU A 4 57.98 23.35 44.57
CA LEU A 4 57.79 22.04 45.20
C LEU A 4 56.66 21.24 44.52
N VAL A 5 57.09 20.19 43.83
CA VAL A 5 56.31 19.04 43.39
C VAL A 5 56.10 18.15 44.61
N VAL A 6 54.88 17.66 44.84
CA VAL A 6 54.63 16.48 45.67
C VAL A 6 53.73 15.52 44.90
N VAL A 7 54.36 14.41 44.50
CA VAL A 7 53.75 13.19 43.97
C VAL A 7 53.10 12.45 45.13
N ALA A 8 51.81 12.11 45.01
CA ALA A 8 51.14 11.19 45.92
C ALA A 8 50.88 9.86 45.20
N LEU A 9 51.66 8.85 45.60
CA LEU A 9 51.44 7.43 45.34
C LEU A 9 50.14 6.98 46.02
N LEU A 10 49.17 6.46 45.26
CA LEU A 10 48.07 5.68 45.81
C LEU A 10 48.42 4.19 45.71
N VAL A 11 48.72 3.62 46.87
CA VAL A 11 48.84 2.18 47.13
C VAL A 11 47.45 1.56 47.00
N ALA A 12 47.35 0.54 46.15
CA ALA A 12 46.16 -0.27 45.97
C ALA A 12 45.88 -1.09 47.24
N CYS A 13 44.78 -0.78 47.93
CA CYS A 13 44.11 -1.74 48.81
C CYS A 13 43.04 -2.46 47.98
N ALA A 14 43.30 -3.73 47.70
CA ALA A 14 42.32 -4.66 47.18
C ALA A 14 41.17 -4.82 48.20
N GLN A 15 40.02 -4.26 47.88
CA GLN A 15 38.74 -4.81 48.36
C GLN A 15 38.16 -5.61 47.22
N ALA A 16 38.12 -6.93 47.42
CA ALA A 16 37.28 -7.84 46.66
C ALA A 16 35.81 -7.47 46.93
N GLY A 17 35.31 -6.48 46.19
CA GLY A 17 33.90 -6.27 45.99
C GLY A 17 33.41 -7.33 45.01
N SER A 18 32.46 -8.15 45.46
CA SER A 18 31.65 -9.05 44.64
C SER A 18 31.25 -8.37 43.31
N ILE A 19 31.44 -9.07 42.19
CA ILE A 19 31.03 -8.65 40.83
C ILE A 19 29.50 -8.84 40.69
N SER A 20 28.74 -8.27 41.61
CA SER A 20 27.29 -8.19 41.58
C SER A 20 26.94 -6.73 41.89
N ASP A 21 26.22 -6.08 40.98
CA ASP A 21 25.70 -4.70 41.08
C ASP A 21 26.46 -3.58 40.36
N ILE A 22 26.89 -3.81 39.12
CA ILE A 22 26.71 -2.77 38.09
C ILE A 22 25.42 -3.12 37.35
N ALA A 23 24.29 -2.70 37.91
CA ALA A 23 23.01 -2.76 37.20
C ALA A 23 23.09 -1.85 35.97
N GLN A 24 23.38 -2.43 34.79
CA GLN A 24 23.11 -1.79 33.51
C GLN A 24 21.60 -1.53 33.46
N LYS A 25 21.20 -0.28 33.65
CA LYS A 25 19.81 0.13 33.57
C LYS A 25 19.40 0.05 32.09
N LEU A 26 18.71 -1.01 31.72
CA LEU A 26 18.08 -1.18 30.41
C LEU A 26 17.02 -0.09 30.23
N ILE A 27 17.15 0.72 29.19
CA ILE A 27 16.20 1.81 28.88
C ILE A 27 15.73 1.65 27.43
N PRO A 28 14.41 1.64 27.16
CA PRO A 28 13.91 1.66 25.80
C PRO A 28 14.33 2.98 25.15
N SER A 29 14.90 2.89 23.95
CA SER A 29 15.33 4.03 23.17
C SER A 29 14.90 3.78 21.73
N PHE A 30 14.74 4.85 20.95
CA PHE A 30 14.71 4.69 19.51
C PHE A 30 15.94 3.88 19.08
N ALA A 31 15.80 3.21 17.93
CA ALA A 31 16.85 2.48 17.23
C ALA A 31 17.92 3.46 16.70
N THR A 32 18.42 4.30 17.59
CA THR A 32 19.51 5.23 17.47
C THR A 32 20.73 4.61 18.20
N GLY A 33 21.09 3.32 17.96
CA GLY A 33 22.35 2.65 18.48
C GLY A 33 22.85 1.23 18.06
N TYR A 34 23.53 0.88 16.91
CA TYR A 34 24.06 -0.47 16.39
C TYR A 34 23.23 -1.53 15.56
N ILE A 35 23.75 -1.98 14.40
CA ILE A 35 23.63 -3.40 13.98
C ILE A 35 24.81 -4.18 14.52
N ILE A 36 24.55 -5.31 15.16
CA ILE A 36 25.60 -6.19 15.65
C ILE A 36 25.74 -7.37 14.68
N LYS A 37 26.97 -7.62 14.22
CA LYS A 37 27.35 -8.64 13.22
C LYS A 37 26.69 -8.52 11.84
N GLY A 38 26.33 -7.30 11.43
CA GLY A 38 26.05 -7.03 10.02
C GLY A 38 27.28 -7.28 9.15
N GLN A 39 27.04 -7.61 7.89
CA GLN A 39 28.07 -7.68 6.85
C GLN A 39 27.82 -6.55 5.84
N ASP A 40 28.85 -6.22 5.05
CA ASP A 40 28.67 -5.31 3.92
C ASP A 40 27.59 -5.89 3.00
N ALA A 41 26.55 -5.10 2.73
CA ALA A 41 25.53 -5.47 1.77
C ALA A 41 26.18 -5.57 0.38
N VAL A 42 25.65 -6.43 -0.48
CA VAL A 42 26.06 -6.43 -1.88
C VAL A 42 25.63 -5.08 -2.49
N GLU A 43 26.50 -4.49 -3.32
CA GLU A 43 26.21 -3.20 -3.94
C GLU A 43 24.85 -3.25 -4.65
N HIS A 44 23.95 -2.36 -4.27
CA HIS A 44 22.58 -2.24 -4.79
C HIS A 44 21.63 -3.43 -4.54
N SER A 45 21.92 -4.32 -3.57
CA SER A 45 21.01 -5.42 -3.21
C SER A 45 19.72 -4.97 -2.54
N ALA A 46 19.68 -3.75 -1.99
CA ALA A 46 18.48 -3.12 -1.45
C ALA A 46 18.15 -1.84 -2.24
N PRO A 47 17.62 -1.94 -3.46
CA PRO A 47 17.39 -0.77 -4.33
C PRO A 47 16.28 0.17 -3.82
N TYR A 48 15.53 -0.24 -2.81
CA TYR A 48 14.42 0.48 -2.18
C TYR A 48 14.82 1.34 -0.99
N ILE A 49 16.01 1.16 -0.43
CA ILE A 49 16.43 1.93 0.74
C ILE A 49 16.84 3.35 0.33
N VAL A 50 16.42 4.33 1.13
CA VAL A 50 16.83 5.74 0.96
C VAL A 50 17.52 6.28 2.20
N SER A 51 18.36 7.27 1.98
CA SER A 51 19.03 8.05 3.00
C SER A 51 18.31 9.38 3.19
N LEU A 52 17.75 9.62 4.38
CA LEU A 52 17.06 10.85 4.73
C LEU A 52 18.00 11.85 5.40
N SER A 53 17.86 13.12 5.05
CA SER A 53 18.62 14.25 5.58
C SER A 53 17.66 15.37 6.03
N ARG A 54 18.02 16.12 7.09
CA ARG A 54 17.19 17.24 7.58
C ARG A 54 17.01 18.38 6.57
N THR A 55 17.94 18.48 5.62
CA THR A 55 17.91 19.47 4.54
C THR A 55 18.31 18.78 3.24
N THR A 56 18.20 19.49 2.12
CA THR A 56 18.70 19.03 0.81
C THR A 56 20.21 18.83 0.76
N LYS A 57 20.97 19.37 1.73
CA LYS A 57 22.38 19.05 1.89
C LYS A 57 22.52 17.67 2.55
N HIS A 58 23.13 16.74 1.82
CA HIS A 58 23.32 15.37 2.28
C HIS A 58 23.98 15.29 3.65
N SER A 59 23.24 14.76 4.61
CA SER A 59 23.66 14.46 5.97
C SER A 59 22.69 13.43 6.53
N HIS A 60 22.97 12.16 6.22
CA HIS A 60 22.15 11.03 6.65
C HIS A 60 21.81 11.08 8.15
N ILE A 61 20.51 11.08 8.45
CA ILE A 61 19.94 11.02 9.81
C ILE A 61 19.11 9.76 10.06
N CYS A 62 18.43 9.25 9.04
CA CYS A 62 17.54 8.10 9.09
C CYS A 62 17.52 7.40 7.73
N GLY A 63 17.06 6.15 7.75
CA GLY A 63 16.63 5.43 6.57
C GLY A 63 15.18 5.76 6.19
N GLY A 64 14.81 5.28 5.01
CA GLY A 64 13.44 5.20 4.54
C GLY A 64 13.33 4.13 3.46
N THR A 65 12.13 3.86 3.01
CA THR A 65 11.86 2.86 1.97
C THR A 65 10.99 3.45 0.88
N ILE A 66 11.42 3.36 -0.37
CA ILE A 66 10.62 3.72 -1.54
C ILE A 66 9.48 2.71 -1.66
N ILE A 67 8.24 3.20 -1.66
CA ILE A 67 7.04 2.37 -1.87
C ILE A 67 6.37 2.67 -3.22
N SER A 68 6.68 3.82 -3.82
CA SER A 68 6.32 4.14 -5.21
C SER A 68 7.19 5.29 -5.72
N LYS A 69 6.95 5.71 -6.98
CA LYS A 69 7.74 6.77 -7.62
C LYS A 69 7.82 8.08 -6.85
N GLU A 70 6.81 8.42 -6.06
CA GLU A 70 6.77 9.70 -5.34
C GLU A 70 6.73 9.50 -3.82
N TRP A 71 6.64 8.27 -3.32
CA TRP A 71 6.31 8.02 -1.91
C TRP A 71 7.33 7.15 -1.20
N ILE A 72 7.64 7.55 0.04
CA ILE A 72 8.57 6.88 0.94
C ILE A 72 7.87 6.63 2.28
N LEU A 73 8.10 5.45 2.87
CA LEU A 73 7.80 5.18 4.27
C LEU A 73 9.06 5.29 5.14
N THR A 74 8.89 5.79 6.35
CA THR A 74 9.94 5.88 7.36
C THR A 74 9.31 5.94 8.76
N ALA A 75 10.13 6.05 9.80
CA ALA A 75 9.65 6.17 11.18
C ALA A 75 9.18 7.60 11.47
N ALA A 76 8.14 7.74 12.30
CA ALA A 76 7.64 9.05 12.71
C ALA A 76 8.69 9.87 13.45
N HIS A 77 9.50 9.23 14.31
CA HIS A 77 10.54 9.90 15.07
C HIS A 77 11.67 10.49 14.21
N CYS A 78 11.80 10.05 12.95
CA CYS A 78 12.73 10.63 11.99
C CYS A 78 12.25 11.99 11.46
N ILE A 79 10.97 12.30 11.62
CA ILE A 79 10.32 13.47 11.02
C ILE A 79 10.10 14.55 12.08
N SER A 80 10.83 15.66 11.92
CA SER A 80 10.57 16.89 12.69
C SER A 80 9.83 17.93 11.84
N ASP A 81 10.36 18.21 10.66
CA ASP A 81 9.74 19.07 9.65
C ASP A 81 9.97 18.39 8.30
N PRO A 82 8.94 17.78 7.68
CA PRO A 82 9.14 16.97 6.50
C PRO A 82 9.52 17.79 5.27
N VAL A 83 8.97 18.99 5.11
CA VAL A 83 9.16 19.79 3.89
C VAL A 83 10.58 20.33 3.84
N GLY A 84 11.27 20.12 2.70
CA GLY A 84 12.66 20.52 2.52
C GLY A 84 13.68 19.49 3.02
N MET A 85 13.23 18.34 3.54
CA MET A 85 14.12 17.21 3.82
C MET A 85 14.71 16.67 2.51
N GLY A 86 16.00 16.32 2.56
CA GLY A 86 16.69 15.69 1.44
C GLY A 86 16.55 14.17 1.49
N VAL A 87 16.34 13.56 0.33
CA VAL A 87 16.32 12.11 0.15
C VAL A 87 17.35 11.71 -0.89
N ILE A 88 18.15 10.68 -0.61
CA ILE A 88 19.04 10.08 -1.61
C ILE A 88 18.73 8.59 -1.76
N ALA A 89 18.35 8.18 -2.97
CA ALA A 89 18.16 6.79 -3.37
C ALA A 89 19.38 6.27 -4.17
N GLY A 90 19.57 4.95 -4.21
CA GLY A 90 20.64 4.29 -4.98
C GLY A 90 22.05 4.41 -4.35
N LEU A 91 22.13 4.95 -3.13
CA LEU A 91 23.37 5.10 -2.39
C LEU A 91 23.89 3.72 -1.93
N HIS A 92 25.19 3.51 -1.91
CA HIS A 92 25.80 2.32 -1.29
C HIS A 92 26.83 2.73 -0.23
N VAL A 93 27.76 3.61 -0.60
CA VAL A 93 28.66 4.25 0.36
C VAL A 93 28.09 5.63 0.73
N ARG A 94 27.89 5.91 2.02
CA ARG A 94 27.23 7.12 2.52
C ARG A 94 27.78 8.43 1.94
N SER A 95 29.08 8.51 1.70
CA SER A 95 29.75 9.72 1.20
C SER A 95 29.80 9.80 -0.33
N ASP A 96 29.45 8.74 -1.04
CA ASP A 96 29.63 8.61 -2.48
C ASP A 96 28.32 8.88 -3.23
N VAL A 97 27.98 10.16 -3.34
CA VAL A 97 26.86 10.62 -4.16
C VAL A 97 27.38 10.79 -5.60
N ASN A 98 26.94 9.92 -6.49
CA ASN A 98 27.44 9.80 -7.86
C ASN A 98 26.28 9.61 -8.87
N GLU A 99 26.60 9.31 -10.12
CA GLU A 99 25.63 9.15 -11.22
C GLU A 99 24.62 8.00 -11.03
N LYS A 100 24.88 7.07 -10.11
CA LYS A 100 23.93 6.00 -9.77
C LYS A 100 22.88 6.44 -8.76
N THR A 101 23.10 7.58 -8.10
CA THR A 101 22.25 8.09 -7.03
C THR A 101 21.21 9.09 -7.52
N GLN A 102 20.10 9.17 -6.80
CA GLN A 102 19.02 10.12 -7.09
C GLN A 102 18.72 10.96 -5.86
N SER A 103 19.00 12.26 -5.94
CA SER A 103 18.59 13.22 -4.91
C SER A 103 17.18 13.72 -5.16
N ARG A 104 16.36 13.76 -4.11
CA ARG A 104 15.01 14.30 -4.10
C ARG A 104 14.80 15.20 -2.89
N GLU A 105 13.81 16.08 -3.00
CA GLU A 105 13.35 16.94 -1.93
C GLU A 105 11.93 16.54 -1.55
N VAL A 106 11.65 16.48 -0.25
CA VAL A 106 10.32 16.21 0.27
C VAL A 106 9.49 17.50 0.21
N ASP A 107 8.33 17.46 -0.45
CA ASP A 107 7.38 18.57 -0.53
C ASP A 107 6.14 18.36 0.35
N PHE A 108 5.93 17.14 0.85
CA PHE A 108 4.90 16.82 1.81
C PHE A 108 5.31 15.64 2.68
N GLY A 109 4.92 15.67 3.95
CA GLY A 109 5.06 14.52 4.81
C GLY A 109 4.03 14.52 5.91
N LYS A 110 3.67 13.32 6.34
CA LYS A 110 2.65 13.10 7.35
C LYS A 110 3.13 12.03 8.32
N VAL A 111 3.17 12.41 9.59
CA VAL A 111 3.33 11.49 10.72
C VAL A 111 1.96 10.95 11.11
N HIS A 112 1.91 9.69 11.53
CA HIS A 112 0.68 9.06 12.01
C HIS A 112 0.05 9.87 13.16
N GLU A 113 -1.26 10.09 13.10
CA GLU A 113 -1.99 10.98 14.02
C GLU A 113 -1.91 10.56 15.49
N ASN A 114 -1.77 9.25 15.73
CA ASN A 114 -1.66 8.69 17.08
C ASN A 114 -0.23 8.64 17.63
N TYR A 115 0.77 9.08 16.85
CA TYR A 115 2.14 9.14 17.34
C TYR A 115 2.31 10.31 18.31
N SER A 116 2.50 10.00 19.59
CA SER A 116 2.63 10.99 20.67
C SER A 116 4.05 11.51 20.88
N GLY A 117 5.02 11.04 20.10
CA GLY A 117 6.44 11.24 20.35
C GLY A 117 7.01 10.26 21.39
N GLY A 118 8.33 10.10 21.38
CA GLY A 118 9.02 9.13 22.22
C GLY A 118 8.85 7.68 21.72
N VAL A 119 9.43 6.74 22.46
CA VAL A 119 9.39 5.32 22.10
C VAL A 119 7.98 4.77 22.35
N GLY A 120 7.37 4.15 21.34
CA GLY A 120 6.06 3.54 21.46
C GLY A 120 5.39 3.24 20.12
N PRO A 121 4.08 2.93 20.14
CA PRO A 121 3.34 2.58 18.93
C PRO A 121 3.18 3.75 17.97
N TYR A 122 2.68 3.44 16.76
CA TYR A 122 2.37 4.42 15.73
C TYR A 122 3.59 5.18 15.18
N ASP A 123 4.80 4.64 15.36
CA ASP A 123 6.04 5.25 14.86
C ASP A 123 6.21 5.02 13.35
N ILE A 124 5.36 5.70 12.57
CA ILE A 124 5.35 5.67 11.11
C ILE A 124 5.08 7.06 10.53
N ALA A 125 5.78 7.36 9.44
CA ALA A 125 5.55 8.52 8.61
C ALA A 125 5.61 8.16 7.13
N ILE A 126 4.86 8.93 6.34
CA ILE A 126 4.86 8.86 4.88
C ILE A 126 5.33 10.20 4.33
N LEU A 127 6.22 10.16 3.33
CA LEU A 127 6.79 11.33 2.68
C LEU A 127 6.51 11.29 1.18
N HIS A 128 6.14 12.43 0.61
CA HIS A 128 6.04 12.67 -0.82
C HIS A 128 7.25 13.49 -1.29
N VAL A 129 7.83 13.14 -2.44
CA VAL A 129 8.92 13.89 -3.07
C VAL A 129 8.43 14.75 -4.23
N SER A 130 8.97 15.97 -4.35
CA SER A 130 8.56 16.93 -5.38
C SER A 130 8.83 16.46 -6.82
N VAL A 131 9.85 15.62 -6.99
CA VAL A 131 10.24 15.03 -8.28
C VAL A 131 10.19 13.51 -8.14
N PRO A 132 9.48 12.79 -9.03
CA PRO A 132 9.42 11.32 -8.97
C PRO A 132 10.79 10.65 -9.12
N PHE A 133 11.01 9.51 -8.47
CA PHE A 133 12.16 8.63 -8.70
C PHE A 133 12.11 8.00 -10.09
N GLU A 134 13.27 7.85 -10.71
CA GLU A 134 13.46 7.14 -11.97
C GLU A 134 13.90 5.70 -11.69
N PHE A 135 13.00 4.73 -11.81
CA PHE A 135 13.36 3.35 -11.48
C PHE A 135 14.33 2.73 -12.48
N ASN A 136 15.36 2.06 -11.95
CA ASN A 136 16.43 1.42 -12.71
C ASN A 136 17.03 0.27 -11.88
N SER A 137 18.23 -0.22 -12.22
CA SER A 137 18.87 -1.33 -11.49
C SER A 137 19.31 -0.97 -10.06
N TRP A 138 19.37 0.32 -9.70
CA TRP A 138 19.88 0.81 -8.41
C TRP A 138 18.79 1.42 -7.53
N VAL A 139 17.68 1.82 -8.13
CA VAL A 139 16.54 2.49 -7.47
C VAL A 139 15.26 1.79 -7.89
N GLN A 140 14.59 1.13 -6.96
CA GLN A 140 13.33 0.40 -7.18
C GLN A 140 12.47 0.48 -5.92
N PRO A 141 11.15 0.29 -6.00
CA PRO A 141 10.31 0.25 -4.81
C PRO A 141 10.40 -1.13 -4.11
N ALA A 142 10.14 -1.15 -2.80
CA ALA A 142 9.78 -2.37 -2.09
C ALA A 142 8.28 -2.67 -2.31
N ALA A 143 7.90 -3.94 -2.27
CA ALA A 143 6.50 -4.33 -2.20
C ALA A 143 5.92 -4.00 -0.81
N LEU A 144 4.64 -3.67 -0.75
CA LEU A 144 3.91 -3.52 0.51
C LEU A 144 3.16 -4.82 0.84
N PRO A 145 3.14 -5.23 2.12
CA PRO A 145 2.43 -6.41 2.57
C PRO A 145 0.91 -6.22 2.48
N ALA A 146 0.16 -7.33 2.57
CA ALA A 146 -1.28 -7.25 2.70
C ALA A 146 -1.68 -6.62 4.05
N VAL A 147 -2.89 -6.05 4.09
CA VAL A 147 -3.46 -5.45 5.31
C VAL A 147 -3.47 -6.49 6.42
N GLU A 148 -2.95 -6.13 7.59
CA GLU A 148 -2.85 -6.98 8.80
C GLU A 148 -2.11 -8.31 8.64
N GLU A 149 -1.38 -8.52 7.54
CA GLU A 149 -0.54 -9.71 7.35
C GLU A 149 0.46 -9.90 8.49
N ILE A 150 0.60 -11.14 8.94
CA ILE A 150 1.54 -11.56 9.97
C ILE A 150 2.60 -12.43 9.32
N HIS A 151 3.82 -11.92 9.29
CA HIS A 151 4.97 -12.63 8.74
C HIS A 151 5.62 -13.53 9.79
N SER A 152 6.30 -14.57 9.30
CA SER A 152 7.15 -15.44 10.12
C SER A 152 8.38 -15.87 9.33
N GLY A 153 9.41 -16.35 10.01
CA GLY A 153 10.63 -16.85 9.37
C GLY A 153 11.70 -15.78 9.20
N GLU A 154 12.52 -15.97 8.16
CA GLU A 154 13.73 -15.19 7.90
C GLU A 154 13.42 -13.82 7.29
N THR A 155 14.20 -12.83 7.70
CA THR A 155 14.07 -11.43 7.30
C THR A 155 15.44 -10.80 7.16
N HIS A 156 15.51 -9.75 6.36
CA HIS A 156 16.72 -8.99 6.13
C HIS A 156 16.52 -7.55 6.58
N LEU A 157 17.52 -7.05 7.29
CA LEU A 157 17.59 -5.66 7.73
C LEU A 157 18.69 -4.96 6.95
N TYR A 158 18.40 -3.75 6.48
CA TYR A 158 19.37 -2.93 5.75
C TYR A 158 19.53 -1.54 6.35
N GLY A 159 20.76 -1.04 6.37
CA GLY A 159 21.00 0.36 6.72
C GLY A 159 22.47 0.75 6.86
N TRP A 160 22.69 2.03 7.15
CA TRP A 160 24.03 2.63 7.25
C TRP A 160 24.44 2.91 8.69
N GLY A 161 23.89 2.12 9.60
CA GLY A 161 24.18 2.23 11.00
C GLY A 161 25.59 1.78 11.41
N GLN A 162 25.88 1.81 12.71
CA GLN A 162 27.21 1.45 13.22
C GLN A 162 27.44 -0.07 13.13
N PRO A 163 28.57 -0.57 12.55
CA PRO A 163 28.76 -1.98 12.20
C PRO A 163 29.34 -2.87 13.33
N LYS A 164 29.87 -2.29 14.43
CA LYS A 164 30.52 -3.05 15.53
C LYS A 164 30.24 -2.42 16.89
N SER A 165 30.07 -3.27 17.92
CA SER A 165 29.69 -2.90 19.30
C SER A 165 30.70 -2.01 20.06
N TYR A 166 31.93 -1.87 19.57
CA TYR A 166 33.02 -1.11 20.20
C TYR A 166 33.59 0.01 19.32
N VAL A 167 33.02 0.26 18.14
CA VAL A 167 33.48 1.29 17.19
C VAL A 167 32.40 2.36 17.04
N LEU A 168 32.68 3.57 17.51
CA LEU A 168 31.74 4.71 17.55
C LEU A 168 31.51 5.39 16.18
N THR A 169 31.82 4.73 15.06
CA THR A 169 31.71 5.32 13.72
C THR A 169 30.65 4.61 12.92
N ALA A 170 29.73 5.37 12.31
CA ALA A 170 28.73 4.83 11.40
C ALA A 170 29.38 4.08 10.23
N ALA A 171 28.71 3.04 9.71
CA ALA A 171 29.22 2.30 8.57
C ALA A 171 29.30 3.25 7.37
N LYS A 172 30.45 3.23 6.70
CA LYS A 172 30.61 3.97 5.45
C LYS A 172 29.82 3.30 4.34
N THR A 173 29.77 1.98 4.35
CA THR A 173 29.10 1.11 3.38
C THR A 173 27.78 0.60 3.95
N LEU A 174 26.76 0.43 3.10
CA LEU A 174 25.48 -0.18 3.47
C LEU A 174 25.74 -1.55 4.11
N GLN A 175 25.11 -1.80 5.25
CA GLN A 175 25.17 -3.08 5.95
C GLN A 175 23.87 -3.85 5.74
N THR A 176 23.97 -5.17 5.81
CA THR A 176 22.83 -6.09 5.88
C THR A 176 23.02 -7.10 6.99
N VAL A 177 21.92 -7.56 7.56
CA VAL A 177 21.92 -8.70 8.47
C VAL A 177 20.64 -9.51 8.32
N GLU A 178 20.81 -10.83 8.37
CA GLU A 178 19.72 -11.79 8.42
C GLU A 178 19.25 -11.94 9.88
N THR A 179 17.94 -11.92 10.10
CA THR A 179 17.30 -12.10 11.40
C THR A 179 15.99 -12.87 11.22
N GLN A 180 15.42 -13.38 12.31
CA GLN A 180 14.16 -14.12 12.26
C GLN A 180 13.06 -13.37 12.99
N ILE A 181 11.83 -13.47 12.50
CA ILE A 181 10.68 -12.89 13.18
C ILE A 181 10.41 -13.66 14.47
N VAL A 182 10.19 -12.91 15.55
CA VAL A 182 9.72 -13.43 16.83
C VAL A 182 8.22 -13.17 16.90
N GLU A 183 7.46 -14.22 17.20
CA GLU A 183 6.02 -14.11 17.43
C GLU A 183 5.73 -13.08 18.53
N TYR A 184 4.67 -12.30 18.34
CA TYR A 184 4.32 -11.19 19.22
C TYR A 184 4.24 -11.57 20.70
N GLU A 185 3.57 -12.68 21.05
CA GLU A 185 3.44 -13.12 22.44
C GLU A 185 4.80 -13.54 23.02
N THR A 186 5.65 -14.22 22.24
CA THR A 186 7.01 -14.56 22.67
C THR A 186 7.85 -13.29 22.88
N CYS A 187 7.72 -12.30 21.98
CA CYS A 187 8.39 -11.01 22.13
C CYS A 187 7.95 -10.31 23.42
N LYS A 188 6.65 -10.29 23.68
CA LYS A 188 6.05 -9.69 24.88
C LYS A 188 6.49 -10.37 26.18
N GLU A 189 6.63 -11.69 26.18
CA GLU A 189 7.11 -12.46 27.34
C GLU A 189 8.58 -12.17 27.69
N VAL A 190 9.41 -11.93 26.67
CA VAL A 190 10.83 -11.63 26.86
C VAL A 190 11.06 -10.18 27.30
N LEU A 191 10.19 -9.26 26.89
CA LEU A 191 10.30 -7.84 27.22
C LEU A 191 9.84 -7.54 28.67
N PRO A 192 10.34 -6.46 29.30
CA PRO A 192 9.85 -6.03 30.61
C PRO A 192 8.35 -5.68 30.55
N GLU A 193 7.62 -5.88 31.65
CA GLU A 193 6.17 -5.64 31.72
C GLU A 193 5.75 -4.21 31.32
N ASN A 194 6.63 -3.22 31.51
CA ASN A 194 6.41 -1.83 31.15
C ASN A 194 6.97 -1.45 29.77
N ALA A 195 7.38 -2.41 28.94
CA ALA A 195 7.83 -2.17 27.59
C ALA A 195 6.68 -1.57 26.75
N PRO A 196 6.93 -0.53 25.95
CA PRO A 196 5.91 0.10 25.12
C PRO A 196 5.65 -0.71 23.83
N LEU A 197 5.50 -2.04 23.96
CA LEU A 197 5.17 -2.96 22.88
C LEU A 197 3.65 -2.90 22.59
N HIS A 198 3.29 -2.91 21.30
CA HIS A 198 1.90 -2.87 20.84
C HIS A 198 1.69 -3.85 19.68
N GLU A 199 0.46 -4.31 19.45
CA GLU A 199 0.11 -5.30 18.41
C GLU A 199 0.40 -4.83 16.97
N THR A 200 0.61 -3.52 16.80
CA THR A 200 1.08 -2.92 15.56
C THR A 200 2.60 -2.96 15.40
N ASN A 201 3.30 -3.73 16.24
CA ASN A 201 4.72 -3.97 16.15
C ASN A 201 5.00 -5.38 15.65
N VAL A 202 6.14 -5.53 14.98
CA VAL A 202 6.76 -6.83 14.69
C VAL A 202 8.11 -6.85 15.38
N CYS A 203 8.50 -8.02 15.89
CA CYS A 203 9.76 -8.23 16.57
C CYS A 203 10.68 -9.11 15.74
N SER A 204 11.98 -8.88 15.81
CA SER A 204 12.97 -9.82 15.29
C SER A 204 13.90 -10.30 16.39
N ASP A 205 14.39 -11.53 16.21
CA ASP A 205 15.22 -12.21 17.17
C ASP A 205 16.61 -11.59 17.20
N SER A 206 17.02 -11.16 18.39
CA SER A 206 18.39 -10.77 18.68
C SER A 206 19.12 -11.82 19.55
N LEU A 207 18.41 -12.87 19.99
CA LEU A 207 18.74 -13.72 21.13
C LEU A 207 19.83 -14.76 20.85
N GLN A 208 19.95 -15.27 19.63
CA GLN A 208 20.93 -16.33 19.35
C GLN A 208 22.28 -15.82 18.85
N GLN A 209 22.37 -14.59 18.35
CA GLN A 209 23.56 -14.14 17.63
C GLN A 209 24.10 -12.76 18.03
N SER A 210 23.46 -12.04 18.96
CA SER A 210 23.68 -10.60 19.18
C SER A 210 23.52 -9.86 17.85
N ILE A 211 22.34 -9.89 17.23
CA ILE A 211 22.01 -9.21 15.96
C ILE A 211 20.80 -8.32 16.23
N SER A 212 20.83 -7.02 15.92
CA SER A 212 19.73 -6.10 16.28
C SER A 212 19.72 -4.87 15.36
N ALA A 213 18.59 -4.21 15.12
CA ALA A 213 18.51 -2.97 14.33
C ALA A 213 18.72 -1.74 15.19
N CYS A 214 19.67 -0.85 14.85
CA CYS A 214 19.84 0.39 15.62
C CYS A 214 20.49 1.57 14.84
N ASN A 215 21.54 2.23 15.38
CA ASN A 215 21.91 3.65 15.14
C ASN A 215 22.05 3.99 13.68
N GLY A 216 21.17 4.81 13.12
CA GLY A 216 21.24 5.22 11.70
C GLY A 216 20.47 4.30 10.76
N ASP A 217 19.88 3.23 11.28
CA ASP A 217 18.93 2.37 10.55
C ASP A 217 17.49 2.76 10.85
N SER A 218 17.25 3.63 11.85
CA SER A 218 15.95 4.26 12.16
C SER A 218 15.18 4.65 10.91
N GLY A 219 13.94 4.19 10.79
CA GLY A 219 13.09 4.43 9.62
C GLY A 219 13.43 3.59 8.39
N GLY A 220 14.52 2.82 8.43
CA GLY A 220 14.94 1.88 7.40
C GLY A 220 14.10 0.60 7.36
N PRO A 221 14.29 -0.20 6.30
CA PRO A 221 13.47 -1.37 6.00
C PRO A 221 13.88 -2.63 6.78
N LEU A 222 12.89 -3.31 7.34
CA LEU A 222 12.93 -4.76 7.60
C LEU A 222 12.11 -5.45 6.50
N VAL A 223 12.73 -6.37 5.76
CA VAL A 223 12.12 -7.00 4.58
C VAL A 223 12.12 -8.51 4.63
N VAL A 224 11.20 -9.10 3.88
CA VAL A 224 11.30 -10.48 3.39
C VAL A 224 11.77 -10.43 1.94
N GLU A 225 12.77 -11.24 1.61
CA GLU A 225 13.27 -11.36 0.25
C GLU A 225 12.62 -12.53 -0.46
N HIS A 226 12.31 -12.34 -1.74
CA HIS A 226 11.68 -13.35 -2.58
C HIS A 226 12.52 -13.58 -3.84
N GLU A 227 12.76 -14.84 -4.19
CA GLU A 227 13.52 -15.16 -5.39
C GLU A 227 12.75 -14.70 -6.64
N GLY A 228 13.37 -13.81 -7.42
CA GLY A 228 12.78 -13.30 -8.67
C GLY A 228 11.62 -12.32 -8.50
N ALA A 229 11.35 -11.83 -7.28
CA ALA A 229 10.31 -10.84 -7.00
C ALA A 229 10.85 -9.69 -6.14
N PRO A 230 10.18 -8.52 -6.09
CA PRO A 230 10.58 -7.42 -5.21
C PRO A 230 10.56 -7.83 -3.74
N SER A 231 11.52 -7.34 -2.95
CA SER A 231 11.50 -7.53 -1.50
C SER A 231 10.29 -6.83 -0.88
N GLU A 232 9.66 -7.48 0.09
CA GLU A 232 8.46 -6.99 0.76
C GLU A 232 8.82 -6.28 2.07
N LEU A 233 8.32 -5.05 2.26
CA LEU A 233 8.55 -4.22 3.45
C LEU A 233 7.59 -4.61 4.58
N ILE A 234 8.03 -5.48 5.47
CA ILE A 234 7.20 -5.97 6.57
C ILE A 234 7.32 -5.11 7.84
N GLY A 235 8.42 -4.36 7.99
CA GLY A 235 8.70 -3.59 9.18
C GLY A 235 9.49 -2.31 8.91
N ILE A 236 9.28 -1.31 9.76
CA ILE A 236 10.07 -0.06 9.79
C ILE A 236 10.84 -0.02 11.10
N VAL A 237 12.15 0.16 11.04
CA VAL A 237 13.03 0.23 12.22
C VAL A 237 12.57 1.36 13.15
N SER A 238 12.15 1.00 14.36
CA SER A 238 11.53 1.93 15.31
C SER A 238 12.34 2.05 16.61
N TRP A 239 12.40 1.00 17.44
CA TRP A 239 13.02 1.08 18.76
C TRP A 239 13.60 -0.24 19.28
N GLY A 240 14.45 -0.13 20.30
CA GLY A 240 15.08 -1.27 20.96
C GLY A 240 15.68 -0.89 22.32
N TYR A 241 16.28 -1.86 23.01
CA TYR A 241 16.95 -1.62 24.30
C TYR A 241 18.43 -1.33 24.11
N ILE A 242 18.93 -0.30 24.81
CA ILE A 242 20.35 0.06 24.81
C ILE A 242 21.04 -0.53 26.05
N PRO A 243 22.25 -1.08 25.92
CA PRO A 243 23.04 -1.24 24.69
C PRO A 243 22.49 -2.34 23.76
N CYS A 244 22.30 -2.01 22.48
CA CYS A 244 21.72 -2.94 21.51
C CYS A 244 22.51 -4.25 21.44
N GLY A 245 21.81 -5.36 21.22
CA GLY A 245 22.29 -6.76 21.12
C GLY A 245 23.24 -7.27 22.22
N LEU A 246 23.48 -6.50 23.28
CA LEU A 246 24.06 -6.95 24.55
C LEU A 246 22.99 -7.28 25.59
N ALA A 247 21.76 -6.79 25.38
CA ALA A 247 20.65 -6.98 26.30
C ALA A 247 19.96 -8.34 26.17
N ASN A 248 20.27 -9.15 25.14
CA ASN A 248 19.52 -10.36 24.79
C ASN A 248 18.01 -10.08 24.69
N MET A 249 17.65 -9.01 23.97
CA MET A 249 16.26 -8.54 23.81
C MET A 249 15.92 -8.43 22.32
N PRO A 250 14.67 -8.73 21.92
CA PRO A 250 14.22 -8.53 20.55
C PRO A 250 14.39 -7.08 20.07
N SER A 251 14.51 -6.92 18.76
CA SER A 251 14.41 -5.59 18.10
C SER A 251 12.96 -5.33 17.70
N ILE A 252 12.48 -4.09 17.84
CA ILE A 252 11.07 -3.75 17.62
C ILE A 252 10.94 -2.81 16.41
N TYR A 253 10.03 -3.19 15.52
CA TYR A 253 9.72 -2.47 14.29
C TYR A 253 8.23 -2.10 14.27
N THR A 254 7.87 -1.04 13.57
CA THR A 254 6.48 -0.79 13.21
C THR A 254 6.08 -1.82 12.15
N ARG A 255 5.03 -2.61 12.41
CA ARG A 255 4.50 -3.62 11.47
C ARG A 255 3.76 -2.92 10.35
N VAL A 256 4.30 -2.93 9.13
CA VAL A 256 3.77 -2.12 8.01
C VAL A 256 2.37 -2.56 7.58
N SER A 257 2.08 -3.85 7.65
CA SER A 257 0.75 -4.39 7.34
C SER A 257 -0.37 -3.78 8.19
N ALA A 258 -0.09 -3.33 9.41
CA ALA A 258 -1.06 -2.66 10.29
C ALA A 258 -1.38 -1.21 9.89
N TYR A 259 -0.69 -0.65 8.88
CA TYR A 259 -0.80 0.75 8.47
C TYR A 259 -1.13 0.94 6.99
N ILE A 260 -1.43 -0.12 6.25
CA ILE A 260 -1.73 -0.05 4.81
C ILE A 260 -2.93 0.88 4.53
N ASP A 261 -4.01 0.77 5.30
CA ASP A 261 -5.17 1.67 5.21
C ASP A 261 -4.79 3.14 5.43
N TRP A 262 -3.94 3.38 6.42
CA TRP A 262 -3.48 4.73 6.76
C TRP A 262 -2.64 5.32 5.63
N VAL A 263 -1.71 4.54 5.07
CA VAL A 263 -0.90 4.92 3.90
C VAL A 263 -1.79 5.30 2.73
N ALA A 264 -2.73 4.44 2.35
CA ALA A 264 -3.64 4.69 1.23
C ALA A 264 -4.50 5.95 1.44
N LYS A 265 -5.02 6.14 2.65
CA LYS A 265 -5.81 7.33 3.02
C LYS A 265 -5.02 8.62 2.85
N ILE A 266 -3.76 8.66 3.30
CA ILE A 266 -2.94 9.87 3.19
C ILE A 266 -2.58 10.16 1.73
N GLN A 267 -2.22 9.14 0.94
CA GLN A 267 -1.92 9.32 -0.48
C GLN A 267 -3.14 9.89 -1.23
N SER A 268 -4.32 9.32 -1.01
CA SER A 268 -5.58 9.82 -1.59
C SER A 268 -5.85 11.28 -1.21
N ALA A 269 -5.75 11.61 0.08
CA ALA A 269 -5.97 12.97 0.56
C ALA A 269 -4.98 13.99 -0.05
N TYR A 270 -3.71 13.62 -0.21
CA TYR A 270 -2.70 14.48 -0.84
C TYR A 270 -3.08 14.85 -2.27
N TYR A 271 -3.46 13.87 -3.10
CA TYR A 271 -3.81 14.12 -4.50
C TYR A 271 -5.11 14.94 -4.64
N VAL A 272 -6.10 14.73 -3.77
CA VAL A 272 -7.32 15.57 -3.71
C VAL A 272 -6.98 17.02 -3.38
N LEU A 273 -6.13 17.26 -2.38
CA LEU A 273 -5.74 18.61 -1.96
C LEU A 273 -4.88 19.33 -3.02
N LYS A 274 -3.94 18.63 -3.65
CA LYS A 274 -3.10 19.18 -4.72
C LYS A 274 -3.94 19.58 -5.96
N ARG A 275 -4.98 18.80 -6.28
CA ARG A 275 -5.94 19.14 -7.35
C ARG A 275 -6.73 20.42 -7.03
N ASN A 276 -7.19 20.57 -5.80
CA ASN A 276 -7.88 21.78 -5.35
C ASN A 276 -6.96 23.01 -5.29
N GLN A 277 -5.67 22.84 -4.97
CA GLN A 277 -4.70 23.93 -5.05
C GLN A 277 -4.42 24.38 -6.48
N ASN A 278 -4.33 23.46 -7.45
CA ASN A 278 -4.17 23.82 -8.87
C ASN A 278 -5.43 24.49 -9.45
N LEU A 279 -6.63 24.09 -9.00
CA LEU A 279 -7.89 24.79 -9.29
C LEU A 279 -7.94 26.18 -8.62
N CYS A 280 -7.41 26.30 -7.40
CA CYS A 280 -7.34 27.56 -6.67
C CYS A 280 -6.28 28.50 -7.25
N GLN A 281 -5.17 27.99 -7.81
CA GLN A 281 -4.12 28.78 -8.45
C GLN A 281 -4.59 29.41 -9.78
N PHE A 282 -5.57 28.78 -10.46
CA PHE A 282 -6.34 29.40 -11.54
C PHE A 282 -7.39 30.41 -11.03
N CYS A 283 -7.86 30.27 -9.79
CA CYS A 283 -8.78 31.21 -9.14
C CYS A 283 -8.04 32.45 -8.58
N PHE A 284 -6.75 32.34 -8.24
CA PHE A 284 -5.95 33.42 -7.62
C PHE A 284 -5.52 34.57 -8.55
N ILE A 285 -5.95 34.59 -9.82
CA ILE A 285 -5.92 35.83 -10.63
C ILE A 285 -7.16 36.69 -10.36
N ILE A 286 -8.18 36.17 -9.67
CA ILE A 286 -9.43 36.90 -9.42
C ILE A 286 -9.75 36.86 -7.91
N GLU A 287 -9.65 38.03 -7.32
CA GLU A 287 -10.21 38.44 -6.01
C GLU A 287 -9.36 38.20 -4.75
N MET A 288 -9.02 39.34 -4.17
CA MET A 288 -8.26 39.59 -2.96
C MET A 288 -9.26 39.71 -1.79
N LYS A 289 -8.90 39.16 -0.61
CA LYS A 289 -9.43 39.41 0.76
C LYS A 289 -10.55 38.49 1.27
N VAL A 290 -10.49 38.24 2.61
CA VAL A 290 -11.52 37.68 3.53
C VAL A 290 -11.51 36.13 3.56
N VAL A 291 -11.27 35.36 4.64
CA VAL A 291 -11.29 35.57 6.09
C VAL A 291 -10.50 34.45 6.81
N ILE A 292 -9.80 34.83 7.88
CA ILE A 292 -9.21 33.95 8.91
C ILE A 292 -10.24 33.83 10.05
N VAL A 293 -10.22 32.72 10.79
CA VAL A 293 -10.81 32.46 12.13
C VAL A 293 -12.09 31.61 12.11
N LEU A 294 -11.96 30.30 12.40
CA LEU A 294 -12.77 29.51 13.36
C LEU A 294 -12.59 27.99 13.14
N ALA A 295 -11.71 27.35 13.91
CA ALA A 295 -11.78 25.92 14.23
C ALA A 295 -10.93 25.58 15.46
N CYS A 296 -11.36 26.08 16.63
CA CYS A 296 -11.01 25.50 17.93
C CYS A 296 -12.32 25.03 18.58
N LEU A 297 -12.23 23.92 19.33
CA LEU A 297 -13.28 23.21 20.06
C LEU A 297 -14.09 22.18 19.25
N VAL A 298 -13.74 20.90 19.39
CA VAL A 298 -14.52 19.93 20.18
C VAL A 298 -13.57 18.89 20.77
N LEU A 299 -13.42 18.90 22.10
CA LEU A 299 -12.97 17.77 22.91
C LEU A 299 -14.21 16.93 23.25
N ALA A 300 -14.18 15.61 23.00
CA ALA A 300 -15.09 14.68 23.65
C ALA A 300 -14.42 13.30 23.81
N THR A 301 -14.35 12.89 25.07
CA THR A 301 -13.88 11.62 25.62
C THR A 301 -14.82 10.45 25.32
N ALA A 302 -14.30 9.24 25.04
CA ALA A 302 -14.95 7.98 25.44
C ALA A 302 -13.97 6.80 25.41
N SER A 303 -14.13 5.95 26.41
CA SER A 303 -13.43 4.73 26.79
C SER A 303 -13.29 3.65 25.71
N ALA A 304 -12.11 3.04 25.62
CA ALA A 304 -11.85 1.82 24.87
C ALA A 304 -12.40 0.59 25.63
N GLY A 305 -13.38 -0.09 25.04
CA GLY A 305 -13.78 -1.45 25.37
C GLY A 305 -13.47 -2.36 24.18
N THR A 306 -12.75 -3.45 24.45
CA THR A 306 -12.65 -4.73 23.72
C THR A 306 -13.02 -4.73 22.22
N LEU A 307 -12.02 -4.82 21.33
CA LEU A 307 -12.23 -4.96 19.88
C LEU A 307 -12.19 -6.44 19.47
N GLU A 308 -13.36 -7.01 19.18
CA GLU A 308 -13.47 -8.08 18.18
C GLU A 308 -13.16 -7.46 16.80
N SER A 309 -12.48 -8.19 15.90
CA SER A 309 -12.13 -7.70 14.56
C SER A 309 -13.39 -7.39 13.73
N VAL A 310 -13.75 -6.10 13.63
CA VAL A 310 -14.94 -5.63 12.91
C VAL A 310 -14.61 -5.47 11.42
N SER A 311 -15.24 -6.25 10.54
CA SER A 311 -15.18 -6.03 9.09
C SER A 311 -15.62 -4.61 8.74
N ARG A 312 -14.90 -3.92 7.84
CA ARG A 312 -15.22 -2.53 7.44
C ARG A 312 -15.53 -2.43 5.94
N PRO A 313 -16.40 -1.49 5.52
CA PRO A 313 -16.55 -1.15 4.11
C PRO A 313 -15.23 -0.61 3.55
N GLY A 314 -14.73 -1.23 2.49
CA GLY A 314 -13.53 -0.83 1.76
C GLY A 314 -13.72 -1.04 0.26
N PHE A 315 -12.85 -0.45 -0.55
CA PHE A 315 -12.72 -0.97 -1.92
C PHE A 315 -12.28 -2.43 -1.80
N PRO A 316 -12.67 -3.31 -2.72
CA PRO A 316 -12.50 -4.73 -2.53
C PRO A 316 -11.00 -5.05 -2.34
N GLU A 317 -10.59 -5.47 -1.14
CA GLU A 317 -9.20 -5.81 -0.78
C GLU A 317 -9.00 -7.33 -0.65
N GLY A 318 -8.34 -8.00 -1.62
CA GLY A 318 -8.15 -9.47 -1.69
C GLY A 318 -8.58 -10.19 -3.00
N ARG A 319 -9.20 -11.39 -2.94
CA ARG A 319 -9.34 -12.37 -4.06
C ARG A 319 -10.69 -12.43 -4.85
N ILE A 320 -10.77 -12.92 -6.10
CA ILE A 320 -12.03 -13.60 -6.52
C ILE A 320 -12.11 -14.87 -5.68
N ILE A 321 -12.93 -14.80 -4.65
CA ILE A 321 -12.96 -15.83 -3.64
C ILE A 321 -13.66 -17.07 -4.19
N ASN A 322 -13.04 -18.25 -4.08
CA ASN A 322 -13.55 -19.52 -4.59
C ASN A 322 -13.73 -19.55 -6.12
N GLY A 323 -13.07 -18.63 -6.85
CA GLY A 323 -13.05 -18.62 -8.30
C GLY A 323 -12.25 -19.79 -8.88
N LYS A 324 -12.45 -20.03 -10.18
CA LYS A 324 -11.67 -20.96 -11.00
C LYS A 324 -11.07 -20.22 -12.18
N GLN A 325 -9.98 -20.75 -12.75
CA GLN A 325 -9.42 -20.17 -13.98
C GLN A 325 -10.46 -20.16 -15.10
N ALA A 326 -10.67 -18.99 -15.70
CA ALA A 326 -11.47 -18.84 -16.90
C ALA A 326 -10.76 -19.51 -18.08
N LYS A 327 -11.52 -19.93 -19.09
CA LYS A 327 -10.92 -20.42 -20.35
C LYS A 327 -10.41 -19.24 -21.17
N LYS A 328 -9.37 -19.45 -21.98
CA LYS A 328 -8.91 -18.45 -22.95
C LYS A 328 -10.07 -18.10 -23.90
N GLY A 329 -10.38 -16.80 -24.01
CA GLY A 329 -11.52 -16.28 -24.77
C GLY A 329 -12.88 -16.40 -24.07
N GLU A 330 -12.93 -16.80 -22.79
CA GLU A 330 -14.20 -16.92 -22.06
C GLU A 330 -14.86 -15.56 -21.83
N ALA A 331 -14.11 -14.53 -21.41
CA ALA A 331 -14.60 -13.16 -21.26
C ALA A 331 -13.95 -12.23 -22.30
N PRO A 332 -14.35 -12.29 -23.57
CA PRO A 332 -13.74 -11.50 -24.67
C PRO A 332 -13.94 -9.98 -24.54
N PHE A 333 -14.82 -9.55 -23.64
CA PHE A 333 -15.19 -8.15 -23.41
C PHE A 333 -14.45 -7.52 -22.22
N ILE A 334 -13.69 -8.29 -21.44
CA ILE A 334 -12.99 -7.76 -20.27
C ILE A 334 -11.72 -7.01 -20.69
N VAL A 335 -11.45 -5.90 -20.01
CA VAL A 335 -10.28 -5.05 -20.21
C VAL A 335 -9.46 -5.05 -18.94
N SER A 336 -8.15 -5.27 -19.04
CA SER A 336 -7.22 -4.99 -17.97
C SER A 336 -6.78 -3.53 -18.06
N LEU A 337 -7.02 -2.75 -16.99
CA LEU A 337 -6.49 -1.41 -16.84
C LEU A 337 -5.16 -1.51 -16.10
N LYS A 338 -4.09 -1.06 -16.77
CA LYS A 338 -2.73 -1.02 -16.19
C LYS A 338 -2.25 0.42 -16.00
N TYR A 339 -1.52 0.66 -14.92
CA TYR A 339 -0.73 1.86 -14.69
C TYR A 339 0.74 1.44 -14.63
N MET A 340 1.57 2.05 -15.46
CA MET A 340 3.00 1.71 -15.55
C MET A 340 3.29 0.20 -15.78
N GLY A 341 2.45 -0.49 -16.56
CA GLY A 341 2.62 -1.92 -16.82
C GLY A 341 2.06 -2.84 -15.72
N GLU A 342 1.57 -2.29 -14.61
CA GLU A 342 0.95 -3.04 -13.53
C GLU A 342 -0.57 -2.97 -13.58
N HIS A 343 -1.22 -4.12 -13.46
CA HIS A 343 -2.68 -4.23 -13.40
C HIS A 343 -3.21 -3.67 -12.08
N PHE A 344 -4.20 -2.79 -12.14
CA PHE A 344 -4.81 -2.20 -10.93
C PHE A 344 -6.34 -2.27 -10.91
N CYS A 345 -6.99 -2.30 -12.07
CA CYS A 345 -8.44 -2.42 -12.22
C CYS A 345 -8.79 -3.18 -13.50
N ALA A 346 -10.06 -3.58 -13.59
CA ALA A 346 -10.66 -4.12 -14.79
C ALA A 346 -11.71 -3.15 -15.38
N GLY A 347 -12.21 -3.50 -16.57
CA GLY A 347 -13.26 -2.78 -17.28
C GLY A 347 -13.97 -3.68 -18.29
N SER A 348 -15.00 -3.15 -18.93
CA SER A 348 -15.83 -3.86 -19.91
C SER A 348 -15.99 -3.07 -21.21
N ILE A 349 -15.74 -3.70 -22.35
CA ILE A 349 -15.94 -3.09 -23.67
C ILE A 349 -17.43 -3.06 -23.98
N ILE A 350 -18.06 -1.89 -23.84
CA ILE A 350 -19.49 -1.71 -24.15
C ILE A 350 -19.70 -1.25 -25.60
N ASN A 351 -18.67 -0.67 -26.23
CA ASN A 351 -18.57 -0.45 -27.68
C ASN A 351 -17.06 -0.30 -28.05
N PRO A 352 -16.68 -0.24 -29.34
CA PRO A 352 -15.27 -0.20 -29.75
C PRO A 352 -14.44 0.96 -29.17
N HIS A 353 -15.08 2.07 -28.81
CA HIS A 353 -14.44 3.28 -28.30
C HIS A 353 -14.64 3.49 -26.80
N TRP A 354 -15.44 2.67 -26.12
CA TRP A 354 -15.86 2.96 -24.76
C TRP A 354 -15.72 1.74 -23.86
N VAL A 355 -14.97 1.94 -22.78
CA VAL A 355 -14.82 0.98 -21.69
C VAL A 355 -15.58 1.49 -20.47
N LEU A 356 -16.44 0.65 -19.91
CA LEU A 356 -17.15 0.91 -18.66
C LEU A 356 -16.36 0.29 -17.49
N THR A 357 -16.17 1.05 -16.41
CA THR A 357 -15.40 0.65 -15.22
C THR A 357 -15.95 1.35 -13.98
N ALA A 358 -15.30 1.18 -12.81
CA ALA A 358 -15.64 1.88 -11.59
C ALA A 358 -15.06 3.31 -11.59
N ALA A 359 -15.74 4.27 -10.96
CA ALA A 359 -15.25 5.64 -10.89
C ALA A 359 -13.93 5.72 -10.10
N HIS A 360 -13.79 4.90 -9.06
CA HIS A 360 -12.57 4.83 -8.26
C HIS A 360 -11.35 4.26 -9.01
N CYS A 361 -11.55 3.67 -10.20
CA CYS A 361 -10.46 3.25 -11.09
C CYS A 361 -9.94 4.39 -11.98
N LEU A 362 -10.65 5.53 -12.05
CA LEU A 362 -10.30 6.67 -12.90
C LEU A 362 -9.42 7.70 -12.16
N ILE A 363 -8.40 7.20 -11.47
CA ILE A 363 -7.50 7.99 -10.61
C ILE A 363 -6.19 8.41 -11.28
N TYR A 364 -5.82 7.75 -12.38
CA TYR A 364 -4.57 8.01 -13.10
C TYR A 364 -4.82 8.80 -14.38
N HIS A 365 -3.97 9.80 -14.66
CA HIS A 365 -4.03 10.57 -15.92
C HIS A 365 -3.50 9.79 -17.13
N TYR A 366 -2.90 8.64 -16.91
CA TYR A 366 -2.36 7.77 -17.96
C TYR A 366 -2.65 6.33 -17.59
N ILE A 367 -3.36 5.62 -18.46
CA ILE A 367 -3.63 4.20 -18.29
C ILE A 367 -3.47 3.45 -19.60
N GLN A 368 -3.14 2.17 -19.48
CA GLN A 368 -3.14 1.20 -20.56
C GLN A 368 -4.42 0.37 -20.45
N ALA A 369 -5.29 0.46 -21.45
CA ALA A 369 -6.46 -0.41 -21.58
C ALA A 369 -6.10 -1.58 -22.50
N ILE A 370 -6.09 -2.80 -21.94
CA ILE A 370 -5.67 -4.01 -22.66
C ILE A 370 -6.83 -4.98 -22.80
N ALA A 371 -7.25 -5.23 -24.03
CA ALA A 371 -8.27 -6.23 -24.38
C ALA A 371 -7.62 -7.51 -24.96
N GLY A 372 -8.31 -8.64 -24.85
CA GLY A 372 -7.80 -9.94 -25.34
C GLY A 372 -6.77 -10.61 -24.42
N LEU A 373 -6.52 -10.03 -23.25
CA LEU A 373 -5.64 -10.61 -22.24
C LEU A 373 -6.30 -11.87 -21.64
N HIS A 374 -5.52 -12.93 -21.42
CA HIS A 374 -5.94 -14.09 -20.63
C HIS A 374 -5.00 -14.30 -19.45
N ALA A 375 -3.70 -14.36 -19.72
CA ALA A 375 -2.66 -14.24 -18.70
C ALA A 375 -2.05 -12.82 -18.75
N ARG A 376 -1.73 -12.21 -17.60
CA ARG A 376 -1.24 -10.81 -17.51
C ARG A 376 0.13 -10.61 -18.15
N ASP A 377 0.90 -11.69 -18.30
CA ASP A 377 2.21 -11.78 -18.94
C ASP A 377 2.16 -12.28 -20.41
N ASP A 378 1.01 -12.76 -20.91
CA ASP A 378 0.84 -13.21 -22.31
C ASP A 378 0.29 -12.08 -23.18
N GLU A 379 1.19 -11.27 -23.74
CA GLU A 379 0.85 -10.16 -24.65
C GLU A 379 0.79 -10.57 -26.14
N SER A 380 0.80 -11.87 -26.45
CA SER A 380 0.90 -12.35 -27.84
C SER A 380 -0.33 -12.06 -28.72
N ASN A 381 -1.51 -11.84 -28.11
CA ASN A 381 -2.79 -11.69 -28.80
C ASN A 381 -3.67 -10.60 -28.16
N ILE A 382 -3.08 -9.48 -27.79
CA ILE A 382 -3.77 -8.38 -27.11
C ILE A 382 -4.03 -7.20 -28.03
N GLN A 383 -4.98 -6.35 -27.63
CA GLN A 383 -5.13 -5.01 -28.14
C GLN A 383 -4.83 -4.03 -27.01
N LEU A 384 -3.67 -3.38 -27.08
CA LEU A 384 -3.24 -2.35 -26.14
C LEU A 384 -3.65 -0.97 -26.65
N ARG A 385 -4.27 -0.18 -25.78
CA ARG A 385 -4.65 1.20 -26.02
C ARG A 385 -4.13 2.09 -24.91
N TYR A 386 -3.48 3.18 -25.29
CA TYR A 386 -3.01 4.17 -24.34
C TYR A 386 -4.04 5.29 -24.22
N VAL A 387 -4.42 5.61 -22.99
CA VAL A 387 -5.36 6.68 -22.68
C VAL A 387 -4.61 7.77 -21.92
N PHE A 388 -4.60 8.99 -22.45
CA PHE A 388 -3.82 10.11 -21.92
C PHE A 388 -4.71 11.31 -21.61
N GLY A 389 -4.80 11.68 -20.33
CA GLY A 389 -5.47 12.88 -19.86
C GLY A 389 -6.90 12.64 -19.37
N GLU A 390 -7.34 13.49 -18.43
CA GLU A 390 -8.66 13.40 -17.80
C GLU A 390 -9.82 13.57 -18.79
N HIS A 391 -9.59 14.22 -19.94
CA HIS A 391 -10.63 14.45 -20.94
C HIS A 391 -11.20 13.16 -21.57
N TYR A 392 -10.49 12.03 -21.43
CA TYR A 392 -10.96 10.72 -21.89
C TYR A 392 -11.55 9.86 -20.76
N MET A 393 -11.63 10.38 -19.54
CA MET A 393 -12.09 9.64 -18.37
C MET A 393 -13.25 10.39 -17.70
N PHE A 394 -14.38 9.71 -17.57
CA PHE A 394 -15.64 10.29 -17.15
C PHE A 394 -16.15 9.53 -15.92
N PRO A 395 -15.61 9.81 -14.71
CA PRO A 395 -16.24 9.34 -13.48
C PRO A 395 -17.61 10.02 -13.32
N HIS A 396 -18.59 9.30 -12.80
CA HIS A 396 -19.91 9.86 -12.53
C HIS A 396 -19.79 11.09 -11.61
N GLU A 397 -20.53 12.16 -11.91
CA GLU A 397 -20.33 13.48 -11.29
C GLU A 397 -20.70 13.51 -9.80
N LEU A 398 -21.56 12.58 -9.39
CA LEU A 398 -21.97 12.36 -8.00
C LEU A 398 -21.06 11.40 -7.21
N TYR A 399 -19.97 10.90 -7.80
CA TYR A 399 -19.03 10.05 -7.10
C TYR A 399 -18.14 10.88 -6.14
N GLU A 400 -18.16 10.55 -4.85
CA GLU A 400 -17.50 11.33 -3.79
C GLU A 400 -16.09 10.82 -3.43
N GLY A 401 -15.53 9.86 -4.17
CA GLY A 401 -14.17 9.36 -3.94
C GLY A 401 -14.02 8.36 -2.78
N ASN A 402 -15.13 7.84 -2.24
CA ASN A 402 -15.15 6.80 -1.21
C ASN A 402 -16.12 5.68 -1.59
N VAL A 403 -16.08 4.55 -0.87
CA VAL A 403 -17.10 3.50 -0.99
C VAL A 403 -18.50 4.09 -0.86
N GLY A 404 -19.40 3.70 -1.75
CA GLY A 404 -20.70 4.35 -1.84
C GLY A 404 -21.39 4.19 -3.19
N PRO A 405 -22.51 4.89 -3.38
CA PRO A 405 -23.18 4.95 -4.67
C PRO A 405 -22.35 5.72 -5.71
N TYR A 406 -22.80 5.67 -6.97
CA TYR A 406 -22.21 6.42 -8.10
C TYR A 406 -20.79 6.01 -8.49
N ASP A 407 -20.29 4.88 -7.99
CA ASP A 407 -18.99 4.35 -8.37
C ASP A 407 -19.05 3.68 -9.75
N ILE A 408 -19.16 4.51 -10.79
CA ILE A 408 -19.22 4.14 -12.21
C ILE A 408 -18.49 5.18 -13.05
N GLY A 409 -17.74 4.73 -14.04
CA GLY A 409 -16.92 5.57 -14.89
C GLY A 409 -16.84 5.05 -16.32
N LEU A 410 -16.66 5.96 -17.27
CA LEU A 410 -16.42 5.65 -18.68
C LEU A 410 -15.01 6.09 -19.10
N ILE A 411 -14.36 5.27 -19.91
CA ILE A 411 -13.09 5.60 -20.56
C ILE A 411 -13.32 5.63 -22.06
N TYR A 412 -12.98 6.76 -22.69
CA TYR A 412 -12.91 6.87 -24.13
C TYR A 412 -11.57 6.37 -24.65
N ILE A 413 -11.64 5.51 -25.66
CA ILE A 413 -10.53 4.90 -26.36
C ILE A 413 -10.46 5.55 -27.74
N SER A 414 -9.42 6.33 -28.00
CA SER A 414 -9.25 7.08 -29.25
C SER A 414 -9.06 6.15 -30.47
N GLU A 415 -8.25 5.11 -30.32
CA GLU A 415 -8.09 4.06 -31.32
C GLU A 415 -9.03 2.89 -30.98
N PRO A 416 -10.09 2.63 -31.77
CA PRO A 416 -11.10 1.65 -31.39
C PRO A 416 -10.52 0.24 -31.28
N PHE A 417 -11.14 -0.58 -30.42
CA PHE A 417 -10.87 -2.02 -30.43
C PHE A 417 -11.37 -2.64 -31.73
N ASP A 418 -10.52 -3.46 -32.36
CA ASP A 418 -10.85 -4.24 -33.55
C ASP A 418 -11.61 -5.50 -33.16
N LEU A 419 -12.91 -5.49 -33.41
CA LEU A 419 -13.81 -6.63 -33.15
C LEU A 419 -13.74 -7.71 -34.23
N ASN A 420 -13.03 -7.49 -35.35
CA ASN A 420 -13.01 -8.40 -36.50
C ASN A 420 -11.84 -9.40 -36.50
N VAL A 421 -10.93 -9.31 -35.52
CA VAL A 421 -9.74 -10.20 -35.39
C VAL A 421 -10.14 -11.68 -35.16
N VAL A 422 -11.41 -11.95 -34.91
CA VAL A 422 -11.98 -13.24 -34.48
C VAL A 422 -12.06 -14.33 -35.57
N ALA A 423 -11.84 -14.04 -36.86
CA ALA A 423 -12.15 -15.03 -37.91
C ALA A 423 -11.00 -15.96 -38.36
N ARG A 424 -9.73 -15.80 -37.94
CA ARG A 424 -8.61 -16.57 -38.54
C ARG A 424 -7.61 -17.26 -37.61
N ALA A 425 -7.55 -16.94 -36.32
CA ALA A 425 -6.74 -17.70 -35.37
C ALA A 425 -7.26 -17.53 -33.94
N ASN A 426 -7.68 -18.64 -33.34
CA ASN A 426 -7.93 -18.79 -31.90
C ASN A 426 -6.65 -18.35 -31.10
N PRO A 427 -6.72 -17.86 -29.84
CA PRO A 427 -7.87 -17.98 -28.93
C PRO A 427 -8.32 -16.79 -28.05
N ALA A 428 -7.90 -15.54 -28.28
CA ALA A 428 -8.43 -14.43 -27.48
C ALA A 428 -9.20 -13.39 -28.32
N PRO A 429 -10.44 -13.71 -28.75
CA PRO A 429 -11.27 -12.74 -29.45
C PRO A 429 -11.59 -11.55 -28.53
N VAL A 430 -11.57 -10.33 -29.08
CA VAL A 430 -12.09 -9.13 -28.43
C VAL A 430 -13.54 -8.94 -28.88
N SER A 431 -14.47 -8.77 -27.95
CA SER A 431 -15.90 -8.56 -28.27
C SER A 431 -16.55 -7.54 -27.35
N LEU A 432 -17.77 -7.14 -27.71
CA LEU A 432 -18.60 -6.30 -26.86
C LEU A 432 -19.34 -7.14 -25.81
N ILE A 433 -19.70 -6.52 -24.69
CA ILE A 433 -20.74 -6.99 -23.78
C ILE A 433 -22.01 -6.15 -23.97
N ASN A 434 -23.19 -6.77 -23.92
CA ASN A 434 -24.43 -6.01 -24.05
C ASN A 434 -24.70 -5.22 -22.76
N LEU A 435 -25.17 -3.99 -22.91
CA LEU A 435 -25.75 -3.25 -21.79
C LEU A 435 -27.09 -3.89 -21.37
N PRO A 436 -27.44 -3.81 -20.08
CA PRO A 436 -28.63 -4.46 -19.54
C PRO A 436 -29.91 -3.95 -20.19
N SER A 437 -30.81 -4.85 -20.60
CA SER A 437 -32.07 -4.51 -21.26
C SER A 437 -33.22 -4.17 -20.30
N GLY A 438 -33.10 -4.48 -19.01
CA GLY A 438 -34.14 -4.25 -18.00
C GLY A 438 -33.63 -3.83 -16.62
N LYS A 439 -34.56 -3.49 -15.72
CA LYS A 439 -34.27 -3.32 -14.28
C LYS A 439 -34.21 -4.71 -13.63
N TYR A 440 -33.01 -5.21 -13.37
CA TYR A 440 -32.83 -6.48 -12.65
C TYR A 440 -33.08 -6.20 -11.16
N GLU A 441 -34.35 -6.27 -10.75
CA GLU A 441 -34.73 -6.32 -9.33
C GLU A 441 -34.74 -7.77 -8.79
N GLN A 442 -34.27 -8.76 -9.56
CA GLN A 442 -34.49 -10.16 -9.21
C GLN A 442 -33.23 -11.03 -9.23
N ILE A 443 -33.28 -11.93 -8.25
CA ILE A 443 -32.31 -12.93 -7.85
C ILE A 443 -31.98 -13.83 -9.04
N GLY A 444 -30.70 -14.07 -9.31
CA GLY A 444 -30.30 -14.88 -10.45
C GLY A 444 -28.83 -15.27 -10.42
N ARG A 445 -28.48 -16.27 -11.24
CA ARG A 445 -27.08 -16.69 -11.37
C ARG A 445 -26.33 -15.80 -12.35
N GLY A 446 -25.24 -15.24 -11.86
CA GLY A 446 -24.30 -14.45 -12.63
C GLY A 446 -22.92 -15.10 -12.70
N LYS A 447 -22.07 -14.49 -13.52
CA LYS A 447 -20.63 -14.80 -13.55
C LYS A 447 -19.84 -13.52 -13.36
N LEU A 448 -18.84 -13.62 -12.50
CA LEU A 448 -17.81 -12.62 -12.31
C LEU A 448 -16.57 -13.01 -13.12
N TYR A 449 -15.84 -12.02 -13.61
CA TYR A 449 -14.51 -12.20 -14.20
C TYR A 449 -13.54 -11.13 -13.70
N GLY A 450 -12.27 -11.50 -13.52
CA GLY A 450 -11.23 -10.56 -13.13
C GLY A 450 -9.86 -11.20 -12.91
N TRP A 451 -8.84 -10.36 -12.76
CA TRP A 451 -7.46 -10.75 -12.46
C TRP A 451 -7.06 -10.41 -11.03
N GLY A 452 -8.05 -10.26 -10.15
CA GLY A 452 -7.78 -10.07 -8.75
C GLY A 452 -7.00 -11.22 -8.13
N ARG A 453 -6.60 -11.08 -6.87
CA ARG A 453 -5.75 -12.10 -6.20
C ARG A 453 -6.43 -13.48 -6.25
N ASP A 454 -5.68 -14.56 -6.46
CA ASP A 454 -6.26 -15.93 -6.45
C ASP A 454 -6.10 -16.61 -5.07
N ASN A 455 -6.41 -17.91 -5.00
CA ASN A 455 -6.34 -18.70 -3.76
C ASN A 455 -4.94 -18.76 -3.10
N SER A 456 -3.90 -18.30 -3.79
CA SER A 456 -2.52 -18.21 -3.26
C SER A 456 -2.20 -16.86 -2.61
N GLY A 457 -3.10 -15.87 -2.68
CA GLY A 457 -2.84 -14.52 -2.18
C GLY A 457 -2.01 -13.65 -3.14
N THR A 458 -1.57 -14.17 -4.30
CA THR A 458 -0.91 -13.39 -5.35
C THR A 458 -1.92 -12.87 -6.38
N LEU A 459 -1.66 -11.72 -7.01
CA LEU A 459 -2.49 -11.24 -8.14
C LEU A 459 -2.51 -12.32 -9.21
N SER A 460 -3.69 -12.86 -9.55
CA SER A 460 -3.72 -14.00 -10.45
C SER A 460 -3.14 -13.61 -11.79
N ASN A 461 -2.15 -14.37 -12.25
CA ASN A 461 -1.64 -14.15 -13.59
C ASN A 461 -2.72 -14.50 -14.62
N VAL A 462 -3.50 -15.55 -14.37
CA VAL A 462 -4.54 -16.06 -15.27
C VAL A 462 -5.90 -15.50 -14.86
N LEU A 463 -6.70 -15.08 -15.85
CA LEU A 463 -8.07 -14.60 -15.65
C LEU A 463 -8.89 -15.62 -14.84
N GLN A 464 -9.55 -15.16 -13.79
CA GLN A 464 -10.43 -15.96 -12.95
C GLN A 464 -11.90 -15.73 -13.31
N THR A 465 -12.74 -16.71 -12.98
CA THR A 465 -14.20 -16.61 -13.05
C THR A 465 -14.85 -17.27 -11.85
N LEU A 466 -15.98 -16.71 -11.41
CA LEU A 466 -16.79 -17.23 -10.31
C LEU A 466 -18.26 -17.20 -10.70
N ASP A 467 -18.95 -18.32 -10.48
CA ASP A 467 -20.40 -18.41 -10.58
C ASP A 467 -20.98 -17.89 -9.25
N VAL A 468 -21.87 -16.89 -9.29
CA VAL A 468 -22.40 -16.20 -8.11
C VAL A 468 -23.91 -16.07 -8.17
N ASP A 469 -24.55 -16.01 -7.01
CA ASP A 469 -25.95 -15.56 -6.92
C ASP A 469 -25.98 -14.03 -6.75
N ILE A 470 -26.78 -13.37 -7.58
CA ILE A 470 -27.00 -11.92 -7.55
C ILE A 470 -28.25 -11.66 -6.71
N ILE A 471 -28.16 -10.74 -5.76
CA ILE A 471 -29.26 -10.26 -4.93
C ILE A 471 -29.52 -8.77 -5.16
N GLY A 472 -30.80 -8.39 -5.11
CA GLY A 472 -31.24 -7.00 -5.35
C GLY A 472 -30.96 -6.07 -4.16
N TYR A 473 -31.16 -4.76 -4.36
CA TYR A 473 -30.88 -3.73 -3.36
C TYR A 473 -31.48 -4.01 -1.97
N SER A 474 -32.78 -4.36 -1.90
CA SER A 474 -33.46 -4.55 -0.62
C SER A 474 -32.88 -5.73 0.18
N GLU A 475 -32.56 -6.83 -0.51
CA GLU A 475 -31.96 -8.02 0.10
C GLU A 475 -30.50 -7.76 0.47
N CYS A 476 -29.73 -7.12 -0.41
CA CYS A 476 -28.36 -6.74 -0.10
C CYS A 476 -28.29 -5.80 1.10
N LYS A 477 -29.16 -4.78 1.15
CA LYS A 477 -29.23 -3.86 2.29
C LYS A 477 -29.58 -4.58 3.60
N ALA A 478 -30.40 -5.63 3.53
CA ALA A 478 -30.74 -6.43 4.70
C ALA A 478 -29.58 -7.34 5.15
N ALA A 479 -28.76 -7.82 4.20
CA ALA A 479 -27.60 -8.66 4.45
C ALA A 479 -26.36 -7.88 4.91
N LEU A 480 -26.29 -6.57 4.64
CA LEU A 480 -25.18 -5.70 5.03
C LEU A 480 -25.43 -4.97 6.37
N PRO A 481 -24.38 -4.51 7.07
CA PRO A 481 -24.53 -3.68 8.26
C PRO A 481 -25.31 -2.40 7.97
N SER A 482 -26.10 -1.93 8.93
CA SER A 482 -26.96 -0.75 8.78
C SER A 482 -26.20 0.55 8.48
N SER A 483 -24.90 0.61 8.80
CA SER A 483 -23.99 1.71 8.48
C SER A 483 -23.45 1.70 7.04
N SER A 484 -23.77 0.66 6.25
CA SER A 484 -23.30 0.49 4.88
C SER A 484 -23.80 1.59 3.95
N LYS A 485 -22.88 2.15 3.16
CA LYS A 485 -23.18 3.19 2.16
C LYS A 485 -23.74 2.58 0.87
N ILE A 486 -24.90 1.93 0.95
CA ILE A 486 -25.58 1.31 -0.19
C ILE A 486 -26.83 2.10 -0.62
N ALA A 487 -27.02 2.28 -1.92
CA ALA A 487 -28.19 2.95 -2.51
C ALA A 487 -28.90 2.06 -3.54
N GLN A 488 -30.08 2.50 -4.02
CA GLN A 488 -30.88 1.75 -5.01
C GLN A 488 -30.11 1.47 -6.32
N GLY A 489 -29.06 2.23 -6.62
CA GLY A 489 -28.17 1.97 -7.75
C GLY A 489 -27.16 0.84 -7.52
N ASN A 490 -27.28 0.07 -6.44
CA ASN A 490 -26.40 -1.05 -6.13
C ASN A 490 -27.14 -2.39 -6.14
N ILE A 491 -26.41 -3.43 -6.53
CA ILE A 491 -26.75 -4.84 -6.37
C ILE A 491 -25.59 -5.55 -5.70
N CYS A 492 -25.80 -6.78 -5.22
CA CYS A 492 -24.75 -7.53 -4.57
C CYS A 492 -24.68 -8.96 -5.05
N THR A 493 -23.56 -9.62 -4.79
CA THR A 493 -23.42 -11.06 -4.95
C THR A 493 -23.30 -11.72 -3.60
N TYR A 494 -23.98 -12.84 -3.42
CA TYR A 494 -23.99 -13.57 -2.16
C TYR A 494 -24.29 -15.04 -2.38
N THR A 495 -23.34 -15.92 -2.11
CA THR A 495 -23.62 -17.36 -2.01
C THR A 495 -23.71 -17.75 -0.54
N GLU A 496 -24.89 -18.17 -0.10
CA GLU A 496 -25.14 -18.51 1.30
C GLU A 496 -24.13 -19.54 1.83
N GLY A 497 -23.47 -19.20 2.95
CA GLY A 497 -22.50 -20.08 3.61
C GLY A 497 -21.11 -20.13 2.95
N LEU A 498 -20.87 -19.37 1.88
CA LEU A 498 -19.55 -19.16 1.32
C LEU A 498 -19.08 -17.74 1.61
N THR A 499 -17.81 -17.57 1.97
CA THR A 499 -17.15 -16.30 1.68
C THR A 499 -16.87 -16.37 0.19
N ASP A 500 -17.59 -15.65 -0.65
CA ASP A 500 -17.37 -15.62 -2.10
C ASP A 500 -17.66 -14.23 -2.71
N GLY A 501 -16.97 -13.85 -3.79
CA GLY A 501 -17.16 -12.52 -4.40
C GLY A 501 -15.92 -11.88 -5.03
N ALA A 502 -16.10 -10.65 -5.52
CA ALA A 502 -15.05 -9.85 -6.17
C ALA A 502 -14.12 -9.19 -5.17
N CYS A 503 -12.87 -8.95 -5.57
CA CYS A 503 -11.90 -8.37 -4.66
C CYS A 503 -10.71 -7.62 -5.34
N ASN A 504 -9.57 -7.37 -4.66
CA ASN A 504 -8.42 -6.55 -5.12
C ASN A 504 -8.05 -6.85 -6.57
N GLY A 505 -8.13 -5.85 -7.44
CA GLY A 505 -7.82 -5.96 -8.87
C GLY A 505 -9.04 -6.29 -9.75
N ASP A 506 -10.15 -6.75 -9.16
CA ASP A 506 -11.40 -6.96 -9.90
C ASP A 506 -12.23 -5.68 -10.01
N SER A 507 -11.89 -4.62 -9.28
CA SER A 507 -12.54 -3.31 -9.33
C SER A 507 -12.78 -2.84 -10.77
N GLY A 508 -14.00 -2.42 -11.07
CA GLY A 508 -14.40 -2.05 -12.43
C GLY A 508 -14.69 -3.23 -13.37
N GLY A 509 -14.42 -4.46 -12.92
CA GLY A 509 -14.63 -5.69 -13.66
C GLY A 509 -16.11 -6.08 -13.82
N PRO A 510 -16.40 -6.96 -14.78
CA PRO A 510 -17.76 -7.29 -15.17
C PRO A 510 -18.41 -8.34 -14.26
N LEU A 511 -19.61 -8.01 -13.75
CA LEU A 511 -20.61 -8.99 -13.33
C LEU A 511 -21.64 -9.16 -14.45
N ILE A 512 -21.74 -10.37 -14.99
CA ILE A 512 -22.61 -10.67 -16.14
C ILE A 512 -23.70 -11.69 -15.83
N ILE A 513 -24.71 -11.73 -16.68
CA ILE A 513 -25.64 -12.86 -16.81
C ILE A 513 -25.65 -13.38 -18.25
N ASP A 514 -25.95 -14.67 -18.40
CA ASP A 514 -26.21 -15.31 -19.69
C ASP A 514 -27.72 -15.30 -19.97
N THR A 515 -28.16 -14.62 -21.03
CA THR A 515 -29.55 -14.63 -21.52
C THR A 515 -29.65 -15.39 -22.84
N LYS A 516 -30.87 -15.51 -23.39
CA LYS A 516 -31.06 -16.12 -24.72
C LYS A 516 -30.53 -15.23 -25.83
N GLU A 517 -30.49 -13.92 -25.58
CA GLU A 517 -30.09 -12.87 -26.50
C GLU A 517 -28.58 -12.58 -26.46
N GLY A 518 -27.88 -13.08 -25.42
CA GLY A 518 -26.43 -12.95 -25.28
C GLY A 518 -26.03 -12.71 -23.83
N ARG A 519 -24.83 -12.17 -23.64
CA ARG A 519 -24.31 -11.83 -22.31
C ARG A 519 -24.56 -10.36 -22.01
N GLU A 520 -25.08 -10.07 -20.82
CA GLU A 520 -25.41 -8.72 -20.39
C GLU A 520 -24.58 -8.32 -19.16
N LEU A 521 -24.06 -7.08 -19.16
CA LEU A 521 -23.29 -6.49 -18.06
C LEU A 521 -24.23 -5.91 -17.01
N VAL A 522 -24.58 -6.68 -15.98
CA VAL A 522 -25.56 -6.27 -14.98
C VAL A 522 -24.96 -5.48 -13.82
N GLY A 523 -23.66 -5.68 -13.56
CA GLY A 523 -22.95 -5.01 -12.47
C GLY A 523 -21.49 -4.70 -12.78
N ILE A 524 -20.96 -3.70 -12.07
CA ILE A 524 -19.54 -3.33 -12.07
C ILE A 524 -19.03 -3.52 -10.64
N VAL A 525 -17.93 -4.24 -10.47
CA VAL A 525 -17.29 -4.42 -9.15
C VAL A 525 -16.98 -3.05 -8.55
N SER A 526 -17.55 -2.75 -7.38
CA SER A 526 -17.48 -1.42 -6.77
C SER A 526 -16.78 -1.47 -5.40
N TRP A 527 -17.39 -2.08 -4.39
CA TRP A 527 -16.84 -2.13 -3.04
C TRP A 527 -17.30 -3.39 -2.29
N GLY A 528 -16.63 -3.71 -1.18
CA GLY A 528 -16.98 -4.87 -0.37
C GLY A 528 -16.57 -4.66 1.08
N TYR A 529 -16.83 -5.66 1.91
CA TYR A 529 -16.27 -5.68 3.25
C TYR A 529 -14.90 -6.35 3.21
N THR A 530 -13.92 -5.73 3.87
CA THR A 530 -12.56 -6.23 3.92
C THR A 530 -12.22 -6.73 5.34
N PRO A 531 -11.36 -7.76 5.46
CA PRO A 531 -10.74 -8.53 4.38
C PRO A 531 -11.74 -9.46 3.68
N CYS A 532 -11.69 -9.54 2.34
CA CYS A 532 -12.69 -10.25 1.52
C CYS A 532 -12.81 -11.73 1.92
N ASP A 533 -11.72 -12.38 2.30
CA ASP A 533 -11.67 -13.82 2.52
C ASP A 533 -12.41 -14.31 3.77
N TRP A 534 -12.63 -13.43 4.75
CA TRP A 534 -13.27 -13.75 6.03
C TRP A 534 -14.65 -13.13 6.18
N THR A 535 -15.06 -12.26 5.26
CA THR A 535 -16.38 -11.65 5.34
C THR A 535 -17.45 -12.56 4.76
N TRP A 536 -18.55 -12.70 5.51
CA TRP A 536 -19.81 -13.30 5.08
C TRP A 536 -20.78 -12.25 4.53
N TYR A 537 -20.32 -10.99 4.39
CA TYR A 537 -21.11 -9.93 3.79
C TYR A 537 -21.07 -10.03 2.26
N PRO A 538 -22.20 -9.75 1.58
CA PRO A 538 -22.23 -9.68 0.12
C PRO A 538 -21.23 -8.65 -0.45
N SER A 539 -20.60 -8.98 -1.58
CA SER A 539 -19.85 -7.99 -2.37
C SER A 539 -20.81 -7.04 -3.09
N VAL A 540 -20.46 -5.75 -3.15
CA VAL A 540 -21.33 -4.70 -3.70
C VAL A 540 -20.86 -4.24 -5.07
N TYR A 541 -21.81 -4.10 -5.97
CA TYR A 541 -21.61 -3.72 -7.36
C TYR A 541 -22.46 -2.50 -7.69
N THR A 542 -21.96 -1.68 -8.61
CA THR A 542 -22.79 -0.64 -9.23
C THR A 542 -23.70 -1.31 -10.25
N GLN A 543 -25.02 -1.14 -10.10
CA GLN A 543 -26.03 -1.74 -10.97
C GLN A 543 -26.11 -0.96 -12.28
N VAL A 544 -25.62 -1.54 -13.38
CA VAL A 544 -25.47 -0.82 -14.66
C VAL A 544 -26.81 -0.33 -15.21
N SER A 545 -27.91 -1.08 -15.01
CA SER A 545 -29.24 -0.68 -15.46
C SER A 545 -29.72 0.64 -14.84
N SER A 546 -29.22 1.00 -13.66
CA SER A 546 -29.55 2.27 -12.99
C SER A 546 -28.85 3.49 -13.62
N TYR A 547 -27.86 3.27 -14.49
CA TYR A 547 -27.02 4.32 -15.08
C TYR A 547 -27.08 4.39 -16.61
N LEU A 548 -27.98 3.65 -17.27
CA LEU A 548 -28.07 3.62 -18.74
C LEU A 548 -28.24 5.02 -19.35
N SER A 549 -29.11 5.87 -18.77
CA SER A 549 -29.30 7.25 -19.24
C SER A 549 -28.03 8.10 -19.12
N TRP A 550 -27.25 7.89 -18.06
CA TRP A 550 -25.97 8.59 -17.86
C TRP A 550 -24.93 8.10 -18.86
N ILE A 551 -24.81 6.78 -19.05
CA ILE A 551 -23.91 6.16 -20.05
C ILE A 551 -24.21 6.71 -21.45
N ASP A 552 -25.48 6.68 -21.85
CA ASP A 552 -25.95 7.23 -23.12
C ASP A 552 -25.65 8.72 -23.27
N GLY A 553 -25.83 9.49 -22.19
CA GLY A 553 -25.55 10.92 -22.15
C GLY A 553 -24.08 11.23 -22.39
N ILE A 554 -23.17 10.53 -21.70
CA ILE A 554 -21.73 10.70 -21.90
C ILE A 554 -21.33 10.32 -23.32
N ILE A 555 -21.79 9.17 -23.84
CA ILE A 555 -21.44 8.68 -25.18
C ILE A 555 -21.94 9.63 -26.27
N LYS A 556 -23.17 10.16 -26.15
CA LYS A 556 -23.76 11.06 -27.18
C LYS A 556 -23.15 12.47 -27.17
N ASN A 557 -22.66 12.93 -26.02
CA ASN A 557 -22.18 14.30 -25.86
C ASN A 557 -20.66 14.43 -26.07
N ASN A 558 -19.92 13.32 -26.19
CA ASN A 558 -18.48 13.33 -26.26
C ASN A 558 -17.98 12.46 -27.43
N PHE A 559 -17.15 13.05 -28.29
CA PHE A 559 -16.41 12.38 -29.36
C PHE A 559 -17.24 11.60 -30.39
N THR A 560 -18.49 12.00 -30.63
CA THR A 560 -19.36 11.49 -31.70
C THR A 560 -18.96 11.95 -33.08
#